data_AF-A0ABD3HM93-F1
#
_entry.id   AF-A0ABD3HM93-F1
#
_cell.length_a   1.000
_cell.length_b   1.000
_cell.length_c   1.000
_cell.angle_alpha   90.00
_cell.angle_beta   90.00
_cell.angle_gamma   90.00
#
_symmetry.space_group_name_H-M   'P 1'
#
loop_
_entity.id
_entity.type
_entity.pdbx_description
1 polymer ?
#
loop_
_entity_poly.entity_id
_entity_poly.type
_entity_poly.pdbx_seq_one_letter_code
_entity_poly.pdbx_strand_id
1 'polypeptide(L)'
;MRSALWKVYASLMRHHSASAMASSQTLSSPISAAAIVSRSKVPATANQRFFSTAAPFGRVTRFARVVERRLPESVAATAALITVSRSNVFWASPASTRESGDVSGSATGTADGTAPAESGVDEDKLVQSPVVSVDWLHEHLNDPNLKVLDASWYMPAEGRNPLKEYQESRIPGALFFDVDGIVDPLSELPHMLPTETAFAAGVSALGISNEDSLIIYDGKGIFSAPRVWWMFRVFGHEKVWVLDGGLPKWRAKNYPLEFSVPKDVLAKIESVPSSVKKIYSGEEVHPFSFKATLQKHLVWSLGQVQTNIGEKKFQHIDARSKARFDGTAPEPRKGIRGGHVPGSICVPFPEVLSTEGTLLEEPQLADKFVQSGVSLDSPVVASCGTGVTACILALGLYRLGKKDVAVYDGSWTEWGLSSQTPVATNLPAETA
;
A
#
# COMPACT_ATOMS: atom_id res chain seq x y z
N MET A 1 -9.76 36.62 40.55
CA MET A 1 -9.19 35.36 41.06
C MET A 1 -8.48 34.59 39.95
N ARG A 2 -7.16 34.78 39.72
CA ARG A 2 -6.37 34.03 38.70
C ARG A 2 -4.89 33.80 39.10
N SER A 3 -4.60 33.58 40.39
CA SER A 3 -3.22 33.37 40.88
C SER A 3 -3.04 32.23 41.91
N ALA A 4 -4.13 31.56 42.32
CA ALA A 4 -4.07 30.50 43.33
C ALA A 4 -3.67 29.12 42.76
N LEU A 5 -4.10 28.79 41.54
CA LEU A 5 -3.98 27.44 40.98
C LEU A 5 -2.55 27.02 40.59
N TRP A 6 -1.63 27.96 40.36
CA TRP A 6 -0.25 27.62 39.98
C TRP A 6 0.59 27.04 41.13
N LYS A 7 0.23 27.34 42.39
CA LYS A 7 1.02 26.93 43.57
C LYS A 7 0.83 25.47 43.99
N VAL A 8 -0.24 24.80 43.55
CA VAL A 8 -0.47 23.37 43.84
C VAL A 8 0.31 22.49 42.86
N TYR A 9 0.33 22.85 41.57
CA TYR A 9 0.96 22.05 40.51
C TYR A 9 2.47 21.87 40.71
N ALA A 10 3.16 22.88 41.25
CA ALA A 10 4.60 22.86 41.51
C ALA A 10 5.03 21.99 42.72
N SER A 11 4.11 21.32 43.41
CA SER A 11 4.42 20.47 44.58
C SER A 11 4.42 18.96 44.29
N LEU A 12 3.79 18.49 43.22
CA LEU A 12 3.67 17.06 42.90
C LEU A 12 4.85 16.52 42.06
N MET A 13 5.49 17.37 41.25
CA MET A 13 6.65 17.01 40.41
C MET A 13 7.99 16.99 41.16
N ARG A 14 8.02 16.57 42.44
CA ARG A 14 9.26 16.56 43.25
C ARG A 14 9.54 15.30 44.06
N HIS A 15 8.72 14.27 43.96
CA HIS A 15 8.99 12.94 44.51
C HIS A 15 8.70 11.86 43.48
N HIS A 16 9.75 11.43 42.76
CA HIS A 16 10.05 10.04 42.32
C HIS A 16 11.22 10.03 41.32
N SER A 17 12.45 10.31 41.80
CA SER A 17 13.72 10.08 41.09
C SER A 17 14.93 10.30 42.01
N ALA A 18 15.33 9.30 42.80
CA ALA A 18 16.67 9.15 43.40
C ALA A 18 16.80 7.90 44.29
N SER A 19 17.30 6.78 43.74
CA SER A 19 18.00 5.71 44.47
C SER A 19 18.57 4.71 43.44
N ALA A 20 19.86 4.37 43.39
CA ALA A 20 21.03 4.94 44.06
C ALA A 20 22.28 4.81 43.16
N MET A 21 23.33 5.58 43.43
CA MET A 21 24.67 5.37 42.85
C MET A 21 25.46 4.35 43.69
N ALA A 22 26.39 3.60 43.07
CA ALA A 22 27.83 3.75 43.34
C ALA A 22 28.70 2.62 42.71
N SER A 23 29.63 3.00 41.84
CA SER A 23 31.00 2.47 41.76
C SER A 23 31.81 3.37 40.82
N SER A 24 33.12 3.46 41.01
CA SER A 24 33.97 4.51 40.43
C SER A 24 35.25 3.98 39.80
N GLN A 25 35.75 4.71 38.79
CA GLN A 25 37.15 5.04 38.46
C GLN A 25 37.22 5.44 36.97
N THR A 26 37.30 6.72 36.61
CA THR A 26 38.52 7.58 36.56
C THR A 26 39.62 7.09 35.63
N LEU A 27 39.69 7.67 34.42
CA LEU A 27 40.95 8.11 33.82
C LEU A 27 40.67 9.25 32.82
N SER A 28 41.63 10.17 32.66
CA SER A 28 41.42 11.43 31.93
C SER A 28 42.70 11.94 31.28
N SER A 29 42.64 12.36 30.01
CA SER A 29 43.48 13.42 29.44
C SER A 29 42.91 13.92 28.09
N PRO A 30 43.08 15.21 27.73
CA PRO A 30 42.50 15.80 26.52
C PRO A 30 43.53 16.11 25.42
N ILE A 31 43.06 16.45 24.22
CA ILE A 31 43.85 17.18 23.21
C ILE A 31 43.05 18.41 22.70
N SER A 32 43.79 19.50 22.51
CA SER A 32 43.43 20.89 22.25
C SER A 32 42.27 21.21 21.30
N ALA A 33 41.53 22.27 21.65
CA ALA A 33 40.84 23.14 20.70
C ALA A 33 41.75 24.31 20.26
N ALA A 34 41.50 24.88 19.08
CA ALA A 34 42.20 26.07 18.58
C ALA A 34 41.21 27.21 18.25
N ALA A 35 41.53 28.40 18.76
CA ALA A 35 40.84 29.67 18.55
C ALA A 35 41.55 30.48 17.41
N ILE A 36 41.11 31.62 16.86
CA ILE A 36 39.92 32.50 16.97
C ILE A 36 39.89 33.40 15.68
N VAL A 37 39.01 34.42 15.59
CA VAL A 37 38.95 35.57 14.63
C VAL A 37 37.83 35.48 13.57
N SER A 38 37.03 36.53 13.28
CA SER A 38 36.56 37.69 14.08
C SER A 38 35.38 38.42 13.37
N ARG A 39 34.41 38.86 14.17
CA ARG A 39 33.41 39.95 13.97
C ARG A 39 33.31 40.68 12.61
N SER A 40 32.09 40.79 12.10
CA SER A 40 31.44 42.08 11.78
C SER A 40 29.90 41.95 11.82
N LYS A 41 29.16 43.06 11.97
CA LYS A 41 27.69 43.08 12.19
C LYS A 41 27.12 44.49 11.91
N VAL A 42 25.87 44.59 11.41
CA VAL A 42 25.03 45.83 11.32
C VAL A 42 25.55 46.86 10.27
N PRO A 43 24.70 47.72 9.63
CA PRO A 43 23.24 47.91 9.77
C PRO A 43 22.40 47.59 8.52
N ALA A 44 21.07 47.69 8.69
CA ALA A 44 20.12 47.89 7.60
C ALA A 44 19.74 49.39 7.50
N THR A 45 19.29 49.83 6.33
CA THR A 45 18.61 51.13 6.13
C THR A 45 17.32 50.94 5.35
N ALA A 46 16.27 51.64 5.75
CA ALA A 46 14.98 51.67 5.07
C ALA A 46 14.51 53.12 4.94
N ASN A 47 13.95 53.46 3.77
CA ASN A 47 13.17 54.68 3.51
C ASN A 47 12.55 54.58 2.10
N GLN A 48 11.44 55.23 1.76
CA GLN A 48 10.20 55.51 2.53
C GLN A 48 9.19 56.15 1.55
N ARG A 49 7.98 55.59 1.44
CA ARG A 49 6.73 56.32 1.08
C ARG A 49 6.69 56.87 -0.37
N PHE A 50 5.57 57.29 -0.96
CA PHE A 50 4.29 57.78 -0.42
C PHE A 50 3.02 57.07 -0.99
N PHE A 51 1.95 57.06 -0.18
CA PHE A 51 0.53 57.43 -0.44
C PHE A 51 0.02 57.49 -1.91
N SER A 52 -1.25 57.25 -2.30
CA SER A 52 -2.59 57.25 -1.63
C SER A 52 -3.67 56.77 -2.64
N THR A 53 -4.96 56.44 -2.37
CA THR A 53 -5.80 56.16 -1.17
C THR A 53 -7.08 55.38 -1.57
N ALA A 54 -7.80 54.78 -0.59
CA ALA A 54 -9.25 54.49 -0.58
C ALA A 54 -9.84 53.40 -1.52
N ALA A 55 -11.10 53.04 -1.23
CA ALA A 55 -11.99 52.02 -1.85
C ALA A 55 -13.46 52.56 -1.75
N PRO A 56 -14.58 51.80 -1.90
CA PRO A 56 -14.80 50.41 -2.34
C PRO A 56 -16.00 50.26 -3.35
N PHE A 57 -16.64 49.07 -3.39
CA PHE A 57 -17.93 48.68 -4.01
C PHE A 57 -18.01 48.33 -5.52
N GLY A 58 -18.81 47.28 -5.81
CA GLY A 58 -19.22 46.89 -7.16
C GLY A 58 -19.61 45.40 -7.33
N ARG A 59 -20.84 44.99 -6.96
CA ARG A 59 -21.41 43.70 -7.38
C ARG A 59 -22.18 43.88 -8.70
N VAL A 60 -21.92 43.04 -9.70
CA VAL A 60 -22.88 42.77 -10.80
C VAL A 60 -22.85 41.29 -11.17
N THR A 61 -24.02 40.66 -11.26
CA THR A 61 -24.23 39.32 -11.81
C THR A 61 -25.00 39.40 -13.12
N ARG A 62 -24.64 38.64 -14.17
CA ARG A 62 -25.61 38.33 -15.24
C ARG A 62 -25.30 37.09 -16.09
N PHE A 63 -26.21 36.12 -16.00
CA PHE A 63 -26.74 35.26 -17.07
C PHE A 63 -25.76 34.61 -18.08
N ALA A 64 -25.61 33.29 -17.96
CA ALA A 64 -25.34 32.43 -19.12
C ALA A 64 -26.58 32.35 -20.03
N ARG A 65 -26.38 32.04 -21.32
CA ARG A 65 -27.45 31.89 -22.32
C ARG A 65 -27.29 30.55 -23.03
N VAL A 66 -28.30 29.68 -22.94
CA VAL A 66 -28.31 28.38 -23.63
C VAL A 66 -28.45 28.59 -25.14
N VAL A 67 -27.69 27.81 -25.91
CA VAL A 67 -27.89 27.62 -27.36
C VAL A 67 -27.72 26.14 -27.66
N GLU A 68 -28.83 25.45 -27.93
CA GLU A 68 -28.80 24.11 -28.52
C GLU A 68 -28.30 24.17 -29.96
N ARG A 69 -27.62 23.11 -30.43
CA ARG A 69 -27.47 22.84 -31.86
C ARG A 69 -27.75 21.37 -32.14
N ARG A 70 -28.63 21.13 -33.13
CA ARG A 70 -28.97 19.79 -33.64
C ARG A 70 -27.86 19.27 -34.55
N LEU A 71 -27.69 17.95 -34.59
CA LEU A 71 -26.94 17.23 -35.61
C LEU A 71 -27.92 16.61 -36.64
N PRO A 72 -27.56 16.55 -37.94
CA PRO A 72 -28.24 15.72 -38.94
C PRO A 72 -27.57 14.34 -39.11
N GLU A 73 -28.25 13.41 -39.78
CA GLU A 73 -27.86 11.99 -39.90
C GLU A 73 -27.33 11.59 -41.31
N SER A 74 -26.70 10.41 -41.39
CA SER A 74 -26.51 9.55 -42.60
C SER A 74 -25.51 10.04 -43.68
N VAL A 75 -24.97 9.22 -44.61
CA VAL A 75 -25.29 7.85 -45.09
C VAL A 75 -24.00 7.06 -45.45
N ALA A 76 -24.02 5.72 -45.33
CA ALA A 76 -23.12 4.69 -45.92
C ALA A 76 -21.59 4.77 -45.65
N ALA A 77 -20.84 3.70 -45.32
CA ALA A 77 -20.88 2.25 -45.58
C ALA A 77 -20.13 1.79 -46.85
N THR A 78 -18.96 1.17 -46.64
CA THR A 78 -18.24 0.34 -47.63
C THR A 78 -17.59 -0.82 -46.88
N ALA A 79 -17.87 -2.06 -47.28
CA ALA A 79 -17.26 -3.25 -46.71
C ALA A 79 -16.25 -3.84 -47.71
N ALA A 80 -15.12 -4.34 -47.22
CA ALA A 80 -14.13 -5.05 -48.01
C ALA A 80 -13.87 -6.43 -47.39
N LEU A 81 -14.06 -7.50 -48.17
CA LEU A 81 -13.66 -8.84 -47.75
C LEU A 81 -12.17 -9.04 -47.99
N ILE A 82 -11.50 -9.66 -47.01
CA ILE A 82 -10.29 -10.46 -47.24
C ILE A 82 -10.57 -11.84 -46.63
N THR A 83 -10.15 -12.90 -47.31
CA THR A 83 -10.42 -14.29 -46.87
C THR A 83 -9.26 -15.20 -47.29
N VAL A 84 -9.05 -16.26 -46.53
CA VAL A 84 -8.12 -17.38 -46.80
C VAL A 84 -6.62 -17.04 -46.67
N SER A 85 -6.04 -17.47 -45.55
CA SER A 85 -5.17 -18.65 -45.63
C SER A 85 -5.32 -19.51 -44.38
N ARG A 86 -5.24 -20.84 -44.54
CA ARG A 86 -5.16 -21.82 -43.45
C ARG A 86 -3.75 -22.40 -43.45
N SER A 87 -3.22 -22.71 -42.27
CA SER A 87 -2.08 -23.63 -42.13
C SER A 87 -2.28 -24.41 -40.84
N ASN A 88 -2.46 -25.73 -40.99
CA ASN A 88 -2.61 -26.64 -39.85
C ASN A 88 -1.22 -26.97 -39.31
N VAL A 89 -1.06 -26.95 -37.99
CA VAL A 89 -0.10 -27.83 -37.31
C VAL A 89 -0.83 -28.50 -36.14
N PHE A 90 -1.14 -29.79 -36.32
CA PHE A 90 -1.44 -30.66 -35.18
C PHE A 90 -0.13 -31.11 -34.56
N TRP A 91 -0.06 -31.13 -33.23
CA TRP A 91 0.79 -32.07 -32.50
C TRP A 91 -0.06 -32.76 -31.44
N ALA A 92 -0.10 -34.08 -31.49
CA ALA A 92 -0.88 -34.91 -30.58
C ALA A 92 -0.04 -35.35 -29.38
N SER A 93 -0.65 -35.41 -28.21
CA SER A 93 -0.06 -36.08 -27.04
C SER A 93 -0.03 -37.60 -27.28
N PRO A 94 1.11 -38.28 -27.14
CA PRO A 94 1.14 -39.73 -27.05
C PRO A 94 0.71 -40.16 -25.65
N ALA A 95 -0.43 -40.84 -25.53
CA ALA A 95 -0.75 -41.61 -24.33
C ALA A 95 0.09 -42.91 -24.36
N SER A 96 0.96 -43.12 -23.37
CA SER A 96 1.67 -44.39 -23.19
C SER A 96 0.86 -45.35 -22.31
N THR A 97 0.66 -46.56 -22.81
CA THR A 97 -0.03 -47.63 -22.09
C THR A 97 0.82 -48.17 -20.94
N ARG A 98 0.18 -48.50 -19.82
CA ARG A 98 0.78 -49.40 -18.81
C ARG A 98 0.87 -50.80 -19.40
N GLU A 99 2.08 -51.36 -19.46
CA GLU A 99 2.28 -52.80 -19.40
C GLU A 99 3.01 -53.17 -18.11
N SER A 100 2.74 -54.38 -17.61
CA SER A 100 3.24 -54.91 -16.34
C SER A 100 4.29 -55.99 -16.59
N GLY A 101 5.45 -55.90 -15.93
CA GLY A 101 6.47 -56.94 -15.97
C GLY A 101 7.30 -57.00 -14.69
N ASP A 102 7.04 -58.02 -13.87
CA ASP A 102 7.90 -58.39 -12.74
C ASP A 102 9.15 -59.13 -13.25
N VAL A 103 10.34 -58.67 -12.85
CA VAL A 103 11.54 -59.51 -12.78
C VAL A 103 12.36 -59.12 -11.54
N SER A 104 12.60 -60.10 -10.66
CA SER A 104 13.47 -59.97 -9.50
C SER A 104 14.95 -60.10 -9.87
N GLY A 105 15.81 -59.20 -9.36
CA GLY A 105 17.26 -59.31 -9.46
C GLY A 105 17.94 -58.60 -8.29
N SER A 106 19.07 -59.12 -7.80
CA SER A 106 19.70 -58.64 -6.56
C SER A 106 21.20 -58.38 -6.69
N ALA A 107 21.66 -57.45 -5.85
CA ALA A 107 22.98 -57.38 -5.21
C ALA A 107 24.13 -56.54 -5.83
N THR A 108 24.85 -55.90 -4.89
CA THR A 108 26.27 -55.46 -4.88
C THR A 108 26.75 -54.27 -5.74
N GLY A 109 27.38 -53.31 -5.04
CA GLY A 109 28.33 -52.31 -5.58
C GLY A 109 27.70 -51.02 -6.09
N THR A 110 28.31 -49.83 -5.91
CA THR A 110 29.47 -49.41 -5.08
C THR A 110 29.28 -47.93 -4.72
N ALA A 111 29.84 -47.47 -3.59
CA ALA A 111 29.86 -46.05 -3.28
C ALA A 111 31.06 -45.35 -3.93
N ASP A 112 30.80 -44.37 -4.81
CA ASP A 112 31.34 -43.01 -4.68
C ASP A 112 30.46 -42.05 -5.52
N GLY A 113 30.43 -40.77 -5.17
CA GLY A 113 29.61 -39.76 -5.87
C GLY A 113 29.14 -38.62 -4.98
N THR A 114 29.87 -37.50 -5.04
CA THR A 114 29.44 -36.23 -4.43
C THR A 114 28.13 -35.75 -5.02
N ALA A 115 27.06 -35.73 -4.23
CA ALA A 115 25.83 -35.06 -4.61
C ALA A 115 26.10 -33.54 -4.76
N PRO A 116 25.66 -32.90 -5.86
CA PRO A 116 25.62 -31.44 -5.91
C PRO A 116 24.59 -30.95 -4.89
N ALA A 117 24.87 -29.82 -4.23
CA ALA A 117 23.87 -29.17 -3.38
C ALA A 117 22.72 -28.66 -4.27
N GLU A 118 21.50 -29.13 -4.02
CA GLU A 118 20.31 -28.68 -4.73
C GLU A 118 19.95 -27.24 -4.30
N SER A 119 20.60 -26.25 -4.91
CA SER A 119 20.24 -24.83 -4.80
C SER A 119 19.00 -24.50 -5.65
N GLY A 120 17.98 -25.37 -5.59
CA GLY A 120 16.69 -25.19 -6.22
C GLY A 120 15.78 -24.37 -5.32
N VAL A 121 15.63 -23.07 -5.61
CA VAL A 121 14.47 -22.32 -5.11
C VAL A 121 13.26 -22.89 -5.84
N ASP A 122 12.41 -23.57 -5.08
CA ASP A 122 11.21 -24.25 -5.56
C ASP A 122 10.21 -23.24 -6.12
N GLU A 123 10.14 -23.11 -7.46
CA GLU A 123 9.31 -22.10 -8.14
C GLU A 123 7.82 -22.22 -7.76
N ASP A 124 7.33 -23.44 -7.52
CA ASP A 124 5.95 -23.70 -7.08
C ASP A 124 5.64 -23.06 -5.70
N LYS A 125 6.65 -22.83 -4.85
CA LYS A 125 6.48 -22.10 -3.58
C LYS A 125 6.39 -20.58 -3.78
N LEU A 126 7.13 -20.02 -4.73
CA LEU A 126 7.02 -18.59 -5.10
C LEU A 126 5.64 -18.27 -5.69
N VAL A 127 5.03 -19.22 -6.41
CA VAL A 127 3.68 -19.09 -6.99
C VAL A 127 2.55 -19.13 -5.94
N GLN A 128 2.82 -19.63 -4.73
CA GLN A 128 1.80 -19.74 -3.66
C GLN A 128 1.92 -18.66 -2.57
N SER A 129 3.14 -18.21 -2.22
CA SER A 129 3.33 -17.13 -1.27
C SER A 129 2.94 -15.75 -1.84
N PRO A 130 2.25 -14.87 -1.07
CA PRO A 130 2.04 -13.46 -1.45
C PRO A 130 3.25 -12.57 -1.14
N VAL A 131 4.31 -13.12 -0.52
CA VAL A 131 5.53 -12.41 -0.10
C VAL A 131 6.80 -13.10 -0.59
N VAL A 132 7.86 -12.31 -0.84
CA VAL A 132 9.23 -12.81 -1.07
C VAL A 132 10.17 -12.30 0.01
N SER A 133 11.23 -13.05 0.34
CA SER A 133 12.21 -12.60 1.33
C SER A 133 13.14 -11.52 0.77
N VAL A 134 13.73 -10.71 1.66
CA VAL A 134 14.79 -9.76 1.29
C VAL A 134 16.03 -10.45 0.72
N ASP A 135 16.26 -11.71 1.10
CA ASP A 135 17.40 -12.51 0.63
C ASP A 135 17.17 -12.96 -0.81
N TRP A 136 15.96 -13.45 -1.13
CA TRP A 136 15.56 -13.78 -2.49
C TRP A 136 15.64 -12.54 -3.40
N LEU A 137 15.09 -11.39 -2.98
CA LEU A 137 15.17 -10.18 -3.80
C LEU A 137 16.62 -9.76 -4.06
N HIS A 138 17.50 -9.87 -3.07
CA HIS A 138 18.92 -9.53 -3.21
C HIS A 138 19.63 -10.39 -4.27
N GLU A 139 19.28 -11.68 -4.37
CA GLU A 139 19.80 -12.60 -5.38
C GLU A 139 19.25 -12.29 -6.79
N HIS A 140 17.99 -11.85 -6.90
CA HIS A 140 17.27 -11.66 -8.16
C HIS A 140 17.21 -10.21 -8.66
N LEU A 141 17.92 -9.26 -8.02
CA LEU A 141 17.90 -7.81 -8.35
C LEU A 141 18.21 -7.46 -9.82
N ASN A 142 18.85 -8.36 -10.57
CA ASN A 142 19.29 -8.13 -11.95
C ASN A 142 18.40 -8.81 -13.00
N ASP A 143 17.31 -9.46 -12.59
CA ASP A 143 16.42 -10.18 -13.49
C ASP A 143 15.70 -9.21 -14.44
N PRO A 144 15.74 -9.45 -15.78
CA PRO A 144 15.40 -8.42 -16.77
C PRO A 144 13.92 -8.01 -16.78
N ASN A 145 13.04 -8.83 -16.21
CA ASN A 145 11.59 -8.58 -16.10
C ASN A 145 11.16 -8.30 -14.65
N LEU A 146 12.09 -8.18 -13.70
CA LEU A 146 11.78 -7.88 -12.30
C LEU A 146 11.78 -6.35 -12.07
N LYS A 147 10.73 -5.82 -11.44
CA LYS A 147 10.67 -4.41 -11.03
C LYS A 147 10.38 -4.30 -9.55
N VAL A 148 11.25 -3.59 -8.84
CA VAL A 148 11.06 -3.27 -7.42
C VAL A 148 10.32 -1.95 -7.31
N LEU A 149 9.21 -1.91 -6.57
CA LEU A 149 8.40 -0.71 -6.37
C LEU A 149 8.44 -0.28 -4.90
N ASP A 150 8.93 0.93 -4.65
CA ASP A 150 8.78 1.61 -3.36
C ASP A 150 7.38 2.22 -3.29
N ALA A 151 6.50 1.59 -2.52
CA ALA A 151 5.13 2.00 -2.28
C ALA A 151 4.98 2.73 -0.93
N SER A 152 6.04 3.41 -0.45
CA SER A 152 6.02 4.12 0.82
C SER A 152 4.92 5.18 0.88
N TRP A 153 4.03 5.02 1.86
CA TRP A 153 3.02 6.01 2.21
C TRP A 153 2.89 6.08 3.73
N TYR A 154 2.70 7.29 4.27
CA TYR A 154 2.73 7.54 5.72
C TYR A 154 1.54 8.38 6.15
N MET A 155 1.04 8.16 7.37
CA MET A 155 -0.03 8.99 7.91
C MET A 155 0.45 10.45 8.03
N PRO A 156 -0.37 11.47 7.70
CA PRO A 156 0.06 12.87 7.77
C PRO A 156 0.60 13.34 9.14
N ALA A 157 0.23 12.66 10.23
CA ALA A 157 0.73 12.91 11.57
C ALA A 157 2.17 12.41 11.82
N GLU A 158 2.72 11.54 10.96
CA GLU A 158 4.09 11.03 11.06
C GLU A 158 5.14 12.05 10.59
N GLY A 159 4.74 13.10 9.85
CA GLY A 159 5.64 14.17 9.38
C GLY A 159 6.70 13.74 8.34
N ARG A 160 6.64 12.49 7.88
CA ARG A 160 7.54 11.89 6.88
C ARG A 160 7.12 12.25 5.45
N ASN A 161 8.09 12.28 4.53
CA ASN A 161 7.85 12.48 3.10
C ASN A 161 8.43 11.28 2.32
N PRO A 162 7.58 10.40 1.76
CA PRO A 162 8.04 9.14 1.18
C PRO A 162 8.88 9.33 -0.09
N LEU A 163 8.49 10.24 -1.00
CA LEU A 163 9.27 10.53 -2.20
C LEU A 163 10.67 11.09 -1.85
N LYS A 164 10.77 11.92 -0.81
CA LYS A 164 12.06 12.42 -0.32
C LYS A 164 12.91 11.30 0.30
N GLU A 165 12.32 10.41 1.10
CA GLU A 165 13.04 9.27 1.68
C GLU A 165 13.54 8.30 0.59
N TYR A 166 12.74 8.02 -0.43
CA TYR A 166 13.11 7.26 -1.62
C TYR A 166 14.25 7.92 -2.43
N GLN A 167 14.23 9.26 -2.54
CA GLN A 167 15.31 10.03 -3.17
C GLN A 167 16.61 9.97 -2.37
N GLU A 168 16.52 9.93 -1.04
CA GLU A 168 17.67 9.85 -0.12
C GLU A 168 18.25 8.43 -0.01
N SER A 169 17.43 7.37 0.02
CA SER A 169 17.89 5.98 0.14
C SER A 169 16.79 4.96 -0.18
N ARG A 170 16.99 4.17 -1.24
CA ARG A 170 16.08 3.10 -1.73
C ARG A 170 16.81 1.80 -2.08
N ILE A 171 16.06 0.72 -2.30
CA ILE A 171 16.58 -0.53 -2.90
C ILE A 171 17.09 -0.25 -4.35
N PRO A 172 18.19 -0.88 -4.80
CA PRO A 172 18.72 -0.67 -6.16
C PRO A 172 17.69 -0.95 -7.26
N GLY A 173 17.75 -0.18 -8.34
CA GLY A 173 16.81 -0.26 -9.47
C GLY A 173 15.36 0.09 -9.16
N ALA A 174 14.99 0.35 -7.90
CA ALA A 174 13.59 0.54 -7.50
C ALA A 174 12.98 1.84 -8.07
N LEU A 175 11.68 1.78 -8.37
CA LEU A 175 10.83 2.87 -8.84
C LEU A 175 9.87 3.32 -7.73
N PHE A 176 9.51 4.61 -7.65
CA PHE A 176 8.53 5.08 -6.66
C PHE A 176 7.10 4.94 -7.19
N PHE A 177 6.25 4.20 -6.47
CA PHE A 177 4.82 4.13 -6.72
C PHE A 177 4.09 5.12 -5.82
N ASP A 178 3.61 6.23 -6.38
CA ASP A 178 2.85 7.22 -5.64
C ASP A 178 1.42 6.73 -5.34
N VAL A 179 1.20 6.28 -4.10
CA VAL A 179 -0.09 5.79 -3.59
C VAL A 179 -1.18 6.87 -3.56
N ASP A 180 -0.82 8.16 -3.51
CA ASP A 180 -1.77 9.28 -3.65
C ASP A 180 -1.81 9.84 -5.09
N GLY A 181 -0.89 9.41 -5.95
CA GLY A 181 -0.82 9.76 -7.37
C GLY A 181 -1.63 8.83 -8.30
N ILE A 182 -1.83 7.57 -7.90
CA ILE A 182 -2.58 6.54 -8.65
C ILE A 182 -3.90 6.23 -7.93
N VAL A 183 -4.80 7.23 -7.90
CA VAL A 183 -6.11 7.20 -7.23
C VAL A 183 -7.20 7.77 -8.14
N ASP A 184 -8.48 7.61 -7.79
CA ASP A 184 -9.55 8.41 -8.37
C ASP A 184 -9.47 9.88 -7.89
N PRO A 185 -9.15 10.87 -8.76
CA PRO A 185 -9.04 12.27 -8.38
C PRO A 185 -10.40 13.00 -8.31
N LEU A 186 -11.50 12.33 -8.67
CA LEU A 186 -12.86 12.87 -8.54
C LEU A 186 -13.52 12.53 -7.21
N SER A 187 -12.93 11.62 -6.43
CA SER A 187 -13.47 11.23 -5.13
C SER A 187 -13.02 12.17 -4.00
N GLU A 188 -13.95 12.54 -3.12
CA GLU A 188 -13.63 13.17 -1.84
C GLU A 188 -13.05 12.16 -0.82
N LEU A 189 -13.11 10.86 -1.15
CA LEU A 189 -12.58 9.77 -0.32
C LEU A 189 -11.10 9.52 -0.63
N PRO A 190 -10.27 9.27 0.39
CA PRO A 190 -8.83 9.07 0.23
C PRO A 190 -8.48 7.69 -0.33
N HIS A 191 -7.47 7.66 -1.21
CA HIS A 191 -6.84 6.45 -1.79
C HIS A 191 -7.75 5.53 -2.63
N MET A 192 -8.96 5.97 -3.02
CA MET A 192 -9.91 5.19 -3.82
C MET A 192 -9.28 4.68 -5.13
N LEU A 193 -9.64 3.46 -5.55
CA LEU A 193 -9.21 2.89 -6.82
C LEU A 193 -9.51 3.83 -8.00
N PRO A 194 -8.53 4.11 -8.88
CA PRO A 194 -8.80 4.76 -10.15
C PRO A 194 -9.58 3.85 -11.10
N THR A 195 -10.06 4.38 -12.23
CA THR A 195 -10.56 3.53 -13.34
C THR A 195 -9.45 2.64 -13.92
N GLU A 196 -9.83 1.53 -14.56
CA GLU A 196 -8.90 0.60 -15.24
C GLU A 196 -7.93 1.34 -16.18
N THR A 197 -8.45 2.25 -17.01
CA THR A 197 -7.66 3.06 -17.96
C THR A 197 -6.72 4.03 -17.23
N ALA A 198 -7.13 4.60 -16.10
CA ALA A 198 -6.29 5.51 -15.32
C ALA A 198 -5.19 4.77 -14.53
N PHE A 199 -5.47 3.56 -14.01
CA PHE A 199 -4.42 2.69 -13.46
C PHE A 199 -3.40 2.32 -14.54
N ALA A 200 -3.88 1.83 -15.69
CA ALA A 200 -3.06 1.48 -16.85
C ALA A 200 -2.17 2.66 -17.30
N ALA A 201 -2.72 3.87 -17.38
CA ALA A 201 -1.98 5.09 -17.69
C ALA A 201 -0.89 5.40 -16.64
N GLY A 202 -1.24 5.34 -15.35
CA GLY A 202 -0.31 5.61 -14.25
C GLY A 202 0.88 4.64 -14.21
N VAL A 203 0.62 3.33 -14.29
CA VAL A 203 1.70 2.33 -14.23
C VAL A 203 2.49 2.24 -15.54
N SER A 204 1.87 2.49 -16.70
CA SER A 204 2.60 2.61 -17.97
C SER A 204 3.56 3.81 -17.97
N ALA A 205 3.14 4.95 -17.40
CA ALA A 205 4.00 6.14 -17.25
C ALA A 205 5.19 5.91 -16.31
N LEU A 206 5.04 5.03 -15.31
CA LEU A 206 6.15 4.57 -14.46
C LEU A 206 7.09 3.57 -15.18
N GLY A 207 6.69 3.05 -16.34
CA GLY A 207 7.46 2.07 -17.13
C GLY A 207 7.21 0.62 -16.71
N ILE A 208 5.96 0.28 -16.37
CA ILE A 208 5.48 -1.06 -16.00
C ILE A 208 4.58 -1.63 -17.11
N SER A 209 4.60 -2.94 -17.28
CA SER A 209 3.93 -3.75 -18.31
C SER A 209 3.28 -5.00 -17.71
N ASN A 210 2.50 -5.75 -18.49
CA ASN A 210 1.95 -7.03 -18.03
C ASN A 210 3.01 -8.14 -17.99
N GLU A 211 4.11 -7.96 -18.70
CA GLU A 211 5.24 -8.89 -18.83
C GLU A 211 6.10 -8.92 -17.56
N ASP A 212 6.06 -7.86 -16.75
CA ASP A 212 6.86 -7.70 -15.53
C ASP A 212 6.44 -8.59 -14.37
N SER A 213 7.36 -8.77 -13.43
CA SER A 213 7.17 -9.36 -12.10
C SER A 213 7.49 -8.29 -11.05
N LEU A 214 6.57 -8.05 -10.11
CA LEU A 214 6.58 -6.84 -9.29
C LEU A 214 6.82 -7.15 -7.81
N ILE A 215 7.90 -6.60 -7.24
CA ILE A 215 8.22 -6.74 -5.82
C ILE A 215 7.99 -5.41 -5.12
N ILE A 216 6.98 -5.35 -4.25
CA ILE A 216 6.52 -4.12 -3.60
C ILE A 216 7.10 -4.03 -2.19
N TYR A 217 7.70 -2.91 -1.80
CA TYR A 217 8.13 -2.66 -0.43
C TYR A 217 7.68 -1.29 0.09
N ASP A 218 7.77 -1.06 1.39
CA ASP A 218 7.66 0.28 1.97
C ASP A 218 8.68 0.54 3.09
N GLY A 219 8.87 1.82 3.42
CA GLY A 219 9.76 2.32 4.46
C GLY A 219 9.26 2.16 5.91
N LYS A 220 8.26 1.30 6.14
CA LYS A 220 7.81 0.81 7.46
C LYS A 220 7.82 -0.71 7.58
N GLY A 221 8.10 -1.44 6.50
CA GLY A 221 8.12 -2.91 6.45
C GLY A 221 6.93 -3.42 5.66
N ILE A 222 5.80 -3.61 6.34
CA ILE A 222 4.52 -4.02 5.75
C ILE A 222 3.43 -3.06 6.27
N PHE A 223 3.15 -2.00 5.50
CA PHE A 223 2.16 -0.98 5.86
C PHE A 223 1.34 -0.48 4.65
N SER A 224 2.02 -0.07 3.58
CA SER A 224 1.42 0.46 2.35
C SER A 224 1.76 -0.39 1.12
N ALA A 225 2.84 -1.18 1.14
CA ALA A 225 3.15 -2.14 0.09
C ALA A 225 1.99 -3.13 -0.21
N PRO A 226 1.26 -3.67 0.78
CA PRO A 226 0.14 -4.56 0.50
C PRO A 226 -1.03 -3.88 -0.23
N ARG A 227 -1.19 -2.56 -0.10
CA ARG A 227 -2.19 -1.81 -0.89
C ARG A 227 -1.87 -1.86 -2.37
N VAL A 228 -0.61 -1.63 -2.74
CA VAL A 228 -0.18 -1.64 -4.14
C VAL A 228 -0.17 -3.07 -4.71
N TRP A 229 0.22 -4.08 -3.90
CA TRP A 229 0.03 -5.50 -4.23
C TRP A 229 -1.43 -5.81 -4.59
N TRP A 230 -2.38 -5.42 -3.74
CA TRP A 230 -3.81 -5.61 -4.00
C TRP A 230 -4.29 -4.80 -5.20
N MET A 231 -3.76 -3.59 -5.44
CA MET A 231 -4.08 -2.78 -6.63
C MET A 231 -3.67 -3.49 -7.94
N PHE A 232 -2.50 -4.11 -8.01
CA PHE A 232 -2.13 -4.90 -9.19
C PHE A 232 -3.04 -6.13 -9.37
N ARG A 233 -3.36 -6.86 -8.28
CA ARG A 233 -4.26 -8.01 -8.34
C ARG A 233 -5.70 -7.65 -8.72
N VAL A 234 -6.27 -6.58 -8.15
CA VAL A 234 -7.63 -6.13 -8.49
C VAL A 234 -7.73 -5.59 -9.91
N PHE A 235 -6.61 -5.25 -10.56
CA PHE A 235 -6.53 -4.97 -12.00
C PHE A 235 -6.01 -6.15 -12.84
N GLY A 236 -5.96 -7.36 -12.30
CA GLY A 236 -5.73 -8.61 -13.04
C GLY A 236 -4.26 -9.01 -13.23
N HIS A 237 -3.32 -8.40 -12.51
CA HIS A 237 -1.89 -8.73 -12.55
C HIS A 237 -1.48 -9.50 -11.28
N GLU A 238 -1.35 -10.82 -11.39
CA GLU A 238 -1.04 -11.71 -10.26
C GLU A 238 0.48 -11.92 -10.03
N LYS A 239 1.36 -11.50 -10.95
CA LYS A 239 2.83 -11.52 -10.76
C LYS A 239 3.29 -10.36 -9.88
N VAL A 240 2.81 -10.33 -8.64
CA VAL A 240 3.07 -9.28 -7.67
C VAL A 240 3.17 -9.85 -6.25
N TRP A 241 4.23 -9.46 -5.55
CA TRP A 241 4.56 -9.92 -4.20
C TRP A 241 4.97 -8.74 -3.32
N VAL A 242 4.77 -8.86 -2.00
CA VAL A 242 5.32 -7.90 -1.03
C VAL A 242 6.68 -8.38 -0.52
N LEU A 243 7.63 -7.46 -0.36
CA LEU A 243 8.95 -7.73 0.22
C LEU A 243 8.82 -7.91 1.74
N ASP A 244 9.09 -9.11 2.22
CA ASP A 244 8.82 -9.47 3.61
C ASP A 244 9.76 -8.77 4.60
N GLY A 245 9.19 -7.95 5.50
CA GLY A 245 9.93 -7.02 6.36
C GLY A 245 10.45 -5.75 5.67
N GLY A 246 10.20 -5.59 4.37
CA GLY A 246 10.43 -4.38 3.57
C GLY A 246 11.82 -3.75 3.68
N LEU A 247 11.88 -2.42 3.51
CA LEU A 247 13.12 -1.65 3.59
C LEU A 247 13.82 -1.72 4.98
N PRO A 248 13.11 -1.82 6.12
CA PRO A 248 13.74 -2.08 7.42
C PRO A 248 14.54 -3.39 7.47
N LYS A 249 13.97 -4.52 7.01
CA LYS A 249 14.66 -5.81 7.03
C LYS A 249 15.79 -5.88 5.99
N TRP A 250 15.63 -5.24 4.83
CA TRP A 250 16.69 -5.04 3.84
C TRP A 250 17.90 -4.31 4.42
N ARG A 251 17.66 -3.19 5.12
CA ARG A 251 18.69 -2.43 5.84
C ARG A 251 19.35 -3.25 6.96
N ALA A 252 18.58 -4.05 7.70
CA ALA A 252 19.11 -4.91 8.75
C ALA A 252 20.05 -6.03 8.24
N LYS A 253 19.84 -6.51 7.00
CA LYS A 253 20.78 -7.41 6.31
C LYS A 253 22.04 -6.71 5.75
N ASN A 254 22.11 -5.37 5.80
CA ASN A 254 23.16 -4.55 5.18
C ASN A 254 23.24 -4.71 3.65
N TYR A 255 22.12 -5.02 2.99
CA TYR A 255 22.07 -5.13 1.53
C TYR A 255 22.21 -3.76 0.84
N PRO A 256 22.68 -3.72 -0.43
CA PRO A 256 23.00 -2.47 -1.12
C PRO A 256 21.82 -1.49 -1.22
N LEU A 257 22.12 -0.21 -1.34
CA LEU A 257 21.13 0.87 -1.43
C LEU A 257 21.59 1.90 -2.48
N GLU A 258 20.63 2.51 -3.19
CA GLU A 258 20.87 3.64 -4.08
C GLU A 258 20.53 4.97 -3.38
N PHE A 259 21.46 5.92 -3.45
CA PHE A 259 21.40 7.23 -2.77
C PHE A 259 21.27 8.41 -3.75
N SER A 260 20.96 8.14 -5.01
CA SER A 260 20.70 9.13 -6.06
C SER A 260 19.70 8.56 -7.07
N VAL A 261 18.74 9.36 -7.55
CA VAL A 261 17.75 8.91 -8.55
C VAL A 261 18.16 9.39 -9.94
N PRO A 262 18.18 8.52 -10.98
CA PRO A 262 18.35 8.95 -12.36
C PRO A 262 17.28 9.96 -12.80
N LYS A 263 17.66 10.92 -13.65
CA LYS A 263 16.75 12.01 -14.06
C LYS A 263 15.55 11.51 -14.87
N ASP A 264 15.71 10.46 -15.65
CA ASP A 264 14.62 9.83 -16.40
C ASP A 264 13.66 9.06 -15.47
N VAL A 265 14.17 8.46 -14.38
CA VAL A 265 13.37 7.82 -13.34
C VAL A 265 12.56 8.85 -12.57
N LEU A 266 13.14 10.01 -12.21
CA LEU A 266 12.38 11.12 -11.65
C LEU A 266 11.29 11.63 -12.61
N ALA A 267 11.62 11.83 -13.90
CA ALA A 267 10.65 12.28 -14.90
C ALA A 267 9.48 11.30 -15.09
N LYS A 268 9.74 9.99 -15.04
CA LYS A 268 8.67 8.95 -15.01
C LYS A 268 7.76 9.15 -13.81
N ILE A 269 8.32 9.19 -12.59
CA ILE A 269 7.55 9.37 -11.34
C ILE A 269 6.72 10.66 -11.37
N GLU A 270 7.31 11.79 -11.75
CA GLU A 270 6.63 13.09 -11.85
C GLU A 270 5.50 13.09 -12.90
N SER A 271 5.59 12.26 -13.93
CA SER A 271 4.56 12.13 -14.97
C SER A 271 3.34 11.31 -14.53
N VAL A 272 3.48 10.42 -13.53
CA VAL A 272 2.42 9.47 -13.12
C VAL A 272 1.10 10.18 -12.75
N PRO A 273 1.07 11.16 -11.82
CA PRO A 273 -0.19 11.81 -11.43
C PRO A 273 -0.79 12.67 -12.55
N SER A 274 0.02 13.11 -13.52
CA SER A 274 -0.48 13.80 -14.71
C SER A 274 -1.17 12.83 -15.68
N SER A 275 -0.60 11.64 -15.88
CA SER A 275 -1.16 10.60 -16.75
C SER A 275 -2.50 10.08 -16.24
N VAL A 276 -2.64 9.93 -14.92
CA VAL A 276 -3.92 9.61 -14.26
C VAL A 276 -4.96 10.70 -14.50
N LYS A 277 -4.62 11.97 -14.23
CA LYS A 277 -5.55 13.12 -14.36
C LYS A 277 -6.01 13.37 -15.80
N LYS A 278 -5.18 13.06 -16.78
CA LYS A 278 -5.52 13.14 -18.22
C LYS A 278 -6.70 12.24 -18.59
N ILE A 279 -6.68 10.97 -18.17
CA ILE A 279 -7.78 10.03 -18.41
C ILE A 279 -9.10 10.57 -17.82
N TYR A 280 -9.07 11.10 -16.60
CA TYR A 280 -10.23 11.72 -15.96
C TYR A 280 -10.66 13.06 -16.60
N SER A 281 -9.80 13.68 -17.40
CA SER A 281 -10.11 14.89 -18.18
C SER A 281 -10.59 14.58 -19.60
N GLY A 282 -10.64 13.30 -20.01
CA GLY A 282 -10.98 12.87 -21.36
C GLY A 282 -9.84 13.03 -22.38
N GLU A 283 -8.60 13.23 -21.94
CA GLU A 283 -7.42 13.24 -22.80
C GLU A 283 -6.93 11.81 -23.11
N GLU A 284 -6.49 11.57 -24.35
CA GLU A 284 -5.79 10.34 -24.72
C GLU A 284 -4.39 10.29 -24.06
N VAL A 285 -4.03 9.12 -23.53
CA VAL A 285 -2.69 8.83 -23.00
C VAL A 285 -2.20 7.53 -23.65
N HIS A 286 -1.21 7.65 -24.53
CA HIS A 286 -0.66 6.52 -25.29
C HIS A 286 0.86 6.64 -25.45
N PRO A 287 1.59 5.51 -25.62
CA PRO A 287 1.10 4.13 -25.57
C PRO A 287 0.82 3.66 -24.12
N PHE A 288 0.00 2.61 -23.98
CA PHE A 288 -0.03 1.82 -22.75
C PHE A 288 0.88 0.60 -22.92
N SER A 289 1.75 0.36 -21.94
CA SER A 289 2.49 -0.90 -21.77
C SER A 289 1.77 -1.89 -20.86
N PHE A 290 0.80 -1.40 -20.07
CA PHE A 290 0.01 -2.20 -19.14
C PHE A 290 -1.49 -2.18 -19.50
N LYS A 291 -2.11 -3.35 -19.55
CA LYS A 291 -3.56 -3.54 -19.61
C LYS A 291 -4.08 -3.92 -18.22
N ALA A 292 -4.97 -3.08 -17.69
CA ALA A 292 -5.78 -3.39 -16.51
C ALA A 292 -7.06 -4.16 -16.89
N THR A 293 -7.58 -4.99 -15.98
CA THR A 293 -8.92 -5.60 -16.08
C THR A 293 -9.47 -5.87 -14.67
N LEU A 294 -10.54 -5.16 -14.30
CA LEU A 294 -11.04 -5.06 -12.92
C LEU A 294 -11.65 -6.38 -12.42
N GLN A 295 -10.98 -6.99 -11.45
CA GLN A 295 -11.44 -8.16 -10.70
C GLN A 295 -12.49 -7.76 -9.66
N LYS A 296 -13.72 -7.51 -10.12
CA LYS A 296 -14.86 -7.01 -9.32
C LYS A 296 -15.19 -7.82 -8.06
N HIS A 297 -14.67 -9.04 -7.92
CA HIS A 297 -14.82 -9.85 -6.71
C HIS A 297 -13.86 -9.43 -5.57
N LEU A 298 -12.70 -8.81 -5.88
CA LEU A 298 -11.70 -8.37 -4.90
C LEU A 298 -11.97 -6.96 -4.34
N VAL A 299 -13.01 -6.26 -4.78
CA VAL A 299 -13.38 -4.91 -4.31
C VAL A 299 -14.87 -4.85 -3.94
N TRP A 300 -15.18 -4.21 -2.81
CA TRP A 300 -16.54 -4.00 -2.33
C TRP A 300 -16.89 -2.51 -2.23
N SER A 301 -18.15 -2.20 -2.52
CA SER A 301 -18.79 -0.89 -2.34
C SER A 301 -19.56 -0.80 -1.01
N LEU A 302 -19.87 0.42 -0.57
CA LEU A 302 -20.72 0.68 0.60
C LEU A 302 -22.06 -0.05 0.55
N GLY A 303 -22.66 -0.19 -0.63
CA GLY A 303 -23.92 -0.92 -0.81
C GLY A 303 -23.80 -2.42 -0.49
N GLN A 304 -22.72 -3.07 -0.91
CA GLN A 304 -22.46 -4.48 -0.57
C GLN A 304 -22.25 -4.67 0.93
N VAL A 305 -21.57 -3.72 1.60
CA VAL A 305 -21.41 -3.72 3.06
C VAL A 305 -22.77 -3.55 3.77
N GLN A 306 -23.60 -2.60 3.33
CA GLN A 306 -24.95 -2.41 3.86
C GLN A 306 -25.80 -3.68 3.74
N THR A 307 -25.79 -4.34 2.58
CA THR A 307 -26.48 -5.63 2.37
C THR A 307 -25.95 -6.72 3.30
N ASN A 308 -24.63 -6.84 3.45
CA ASN A 308 -24.02 -7.90 4.24
C ASN A 308 -24.28 -7.80 5.76
N ILE A 309 -24.61 -6.61 6.31
CA ILE A 309 -25.06 -6.49 7.71
C ILE A 309 -26.33 -7.31 7.96
N GLY A 310 -27.25 -7.33 6.99
CA GLY A 310 -28.48 -8.12 7.03
C GLY A 310 -28.25 -9.58 6.65
N GLU A 311 -27.54 -9.83 5.54
CA GLU A 311 -27.38 -11.17 4.99
C GLU A 311 -26.33 -12.04 5.69
N LYS A 312 -25.29 -11.44 6.28
CA LYS A 312 -24.18 -12.09 7.01
C LYS A 312 -23.49 -13.23 6.25
N LYS A 313 -23.40 -13.13 4.92
CA LYS A 313 -22.75 -14.11 4.05
C LYS A 313 -21.21 -14.04 4.11
N PHE A 314 -20.68 -12.86 4.39
CA PHE A 314 -19.24 -12.60 4.53
C PHE A 314 -18.93 -12.10 5.93
N GLN A 315 -17.81 -12.55 6.48
CA GLN A 315 -17.23 -11.98 7.69
C GLN A 315 -16.56 -10.66 7.33
N HIS A 316 -16.99 -9.57 7.96
CA HIS A 316 -16.37 -8.26 7.77
C HIS A 316 -15.25 -8.10 8.80
N ILE A 317 -14.00 -7.99 8.38
CA ILE A 317 -12.84 -7.76 9.27
C ILE A 317 -12.29 -6.34 9.12
N ASP A 318 -11.94 -5.68 10.21
CA ASP A 318 -11.44 -4.29 10.23
C ASP A 318 -10.01 -4.22 10.80
N ALA A 319 -9.08 -3.73 9.97
CA ALA A 319 -7.66 -3.65 10.26
C ALA A 319 -7.22 -2.44 11.11
N ARG A 320 -8.16 -1.60 11.58
CA ARG A 320 -7.86 -0.49 12.49
C ARG A 320 -7.46 -0.99 13.88
N SER A 321 -6.74 -0.16 14.63
CA SER A 321 -6.48 -0.38 16.05
C SER A 321 -7.79 -0.50 16.85
N LYS A 322 -7.85 -1.45 17.78
CA LYS A 322 -9.07 -1.74 18.57
C LYS A 322 -9.72 -0.51 19.22
N ALA A 323 -8.95 0.47 19.70
CA ALA A 323 -9.52 1.71 20.26
C ALA A 323 -10.33 2.56 19.25
N ARG A 324 -9.95 2.58 17.96
CA ARG A 324 -10.71 3.26 16.89
C ARG A 324 -11.97 2.49 16.52
N PHE A 325 -11.85 1.16 16.45
CA PHE A 325 -12.95 0.23 16.21
C PHE A 325 -14.01 0.27 17.32
N ASP A 326 -13.60 0.27 18.58
CA ASP A 326 -14.49 0.34 19.74
C ASP A 326 -15.14 1.73 19.89
N GLY A 327 -14.57 2.77 19.27
CA GLY A 327 -15.01 4.16 19.37
C GLY A 327 -14.37 4.95 20.53
N THR A 328 -13.41 4.37 21.24
CA THR A 328 -12.71 4.99 22.39
C THR A 328 -11.55 5.92 21.99
N ALA A 329 -11.07 5.84 20.75
CA ALA A 329 -10.11 6.77 20.17
C ALA A 329 -10.67 7.47 18.92
N PRO A 330 -10.36 8.75 18.68
CA PRO A 330 -10.83 9.48 17.51
C PRO A 330 -10.21 8.96 16.20
N GLU A 331 -10.95 9.10 15.11
CA GLU A 331 -10.42 8.88 13.78
C GLU A 331 -9.41 9.98 13.37
N PRO A 332 -8.34 9.67 12.61
CA PRO A 332 -7.31 10.66 12.24
C PRO A 332 -7.81 11.83 11.37
N ARG A 333 -8.96 11.67 10.71
CA ARG A 333 -9.61 12.70 9.89
C ARG A 333 -10.79 13.30 10.65
N LYS A 334 -10.88 14.63 10.67
CA LYS A 334 -11.93 15.37 11.38
C LYS A 334 -13.31 15.08 10.78
N GLY A 335 -14.34 15.02 11.63
CA GLY A 335 -15.74 14.83 11.21
C GLY A 335 -16.19 13.39 11.04
N ILE A 336 -15.27 12.41 11.02
CA ILE A 336 -15.61 10.99 10.94
C ILE A 336 -16.05 10.49 12.33
N ARG A 337 -17.16 9.75 12.39
CA ARG A 337 -17.64 9.09 13.62
C ARG A 337 -16.64 8.02 14.09
N GLY A 338 -16.49 7.85 15.40
CA GLY A 338 -15.80 6.68 15.98
C GLY A 338 -16.69 5.43 15.93
N GLY A 339 -16.11 4.24 16.10
CA GLY A 339 -16.83 2.97 16.09
C GLY A 339 -16.48 2.08 14.90
N HIS A 340 -17.35 1.12 14.60
CA HIS A 340 -17.17 0.10 13.57
C HIS A 340 -18.49 -0.25 12.84
N VAL A 341 -18.37 -1.03 11.75
CA VAL A 341 -19.51 -1.52 10.97
C VAL A 341 -20.23 -2.59 11.80
N PRO A 342 -21.56 -2.51 12.01
CA PRO A 342 -22.28 -3.48 12.85
C PRO A 342 -22.05 -4.93 12.44
N GLY A 343 -21.56 -5.74 13.37
CA GLY A 343 -21.24 -7.15 13.14
C GLY A 343 -19.89 -7.43 12.46
N SER A 344 -19.05 -6.42 12.26
CA SER A 344 -17.64 -6.62 11.88
C SER A 344 -16.79 -7.10 13.06
N ILE A 345 -15.63 -7.65 12.75
CA ILE A 345 -14.63 -8.21 13.67
C ILE A 345 -13.38 -7.32 13.62
N CYS A 346 -12.80 -7.00 14.77
CA CYS A 346 -11.55 -6.23 14.82
C CYS A 346 -10.35 -7.18 14.72
N VAL A 347 -9.50 -6.97 13.71
CA VAL A 347 -8.23 -7.69 13.54
C VAL A 347 -7.14 -6.65 13.28
N PRO A 348 -6.60 -5.97 14.31
CA PRO A 348 -5.64 -4.88 14.12
C PRO A 348 -4.43 -5.35 13.30
N PHE A 349 -4.08 -4.63 12.22
CA PHE A 349 -3.06 -5.11 11.28
C PHE A 349 -1.69 -5.48 11.89
N PRO A 350 -1.20 -4.91 13.03
CA PRO A 350 0.06 -5.35 13.62
C PRO A 350 0.01 -6.78 14.19
N GLU A 351 -1.18 -7.33 14.45
CA GLU A 351 -1.35 -8.67 15.03
C GLU A 351 -1.16 -9.80 14.01
N VAL A 352 -1.14 -9.49 12.71
CA VAL A 352 -0.75 -10.43 11.64
C VAL A 352 0.72 -10.30 11.22
N LEU A 353 1.51 -9.48 11.93
CA LEU A 353 2.93 -9.26 11.68
C LEU A 353 3.79 -9.80 12.83
N SER A 354 5.04 -10.15 12.53
CA SER A 354 6.04 -10.55 13.53
C SER A 354 6.67 -9.33 14.21
N THR A 355 7.43 -9.58 15.29
CA THR A 355 8.26 -8.56 15.94
C THR A 355 9.42 -8.05 15.06
N GLU A 356 9.74 -8.73 13.95
CA GLU A 356 10.68 -8.26 12.93
C GLU A 356 10.02 -7.41 11.83
N GLY A 357 8.70 -7.25 11.86
CA GLY A 357 7.93 -6.56 10.82
C GLY A 357 7.66 -7.40 9.57
N THR A 358 7.93 -8.71 9.60
CA THR A 358 7.50 -9.66 8.56
C THR A 358 6.03 -10.03 8.70
N LEU A 359 5.45 -10.65 7.68
CA LEU A 359 4.19 -11.37 7.79
C LEU A 359 4.39 -12.59 8.74
N LEU A 360 3.37 -12.97 9.52
CA LEU A 360 3.42 -14.20 10.32
C LEU A 360 3.39 -15.45 9.43
N GLU A 361 4.04 -16.52 9.90
CA GLU A 361 4.02 -17.83 9.23
C GLU A 361 2.66 -18.53 9.40
N GLU A 362 2.29 -19.39 8.45
CA GLU A 362 0.94 -19.93 8.29
C GLU A 362 0.25 -20.41 9.59
N PRO A 363 0.87 -21.21 10.48
CA PRO A 363 0.21 -21.66 11.70
C PRO A 363 -0.12 -20.52 12.66
N GLN A 364 0.82 -19.58 12.82
CA GLN A 364 0.66 -18.41 13.70
C GLN A 364 -0.39 -17.44 13.14
N LEU A 365 -0.42 -17.29 11.81
CA LEU A 365 -1.34 -16.42 11.10
C LEU A 365 -2.78 -16.97 11.13
N ALA A 366 -2.94 -18.29 10.96
CA ALA A 366 -4.22 -18.99 11.14
C ALA A 366 -4.73 -18.86 12.58
N ASP A 367 -3.86 -19.13 13.56
CA ASP A 367 -4.14 -18.94 14.99
C ASP A 367 -4.64 -17.52 15.29
N LYS A 368 -4.04 -16.48 14.68
CA LYS A 368 -4.46 -15.09 14.91
C LYS A 368 -5.86 -14.81 14.38
N PHE A 369 -6.18 -15.20 13.15
CA PHE A 369 -7.53 -15.02 12.61
C PHE A 369 -8.58 -15.77 13.44
N VAL A 370 -8.31 -17.02 13.85
CA VAL A 370 -9.22 -17.80 14.70
C VAL A 370 -9.36 -17.19 16.10
N GLN A 371 -8.27 -16.68 16.71
CA GLN A 371 -8.30 -15.97 18.00
C GLN A 371 -9.11 -14.68 17.96
N SER A 372 -9.14 -13.96 16.83
CA SER A 372 -10.03 -12.81 16.62
C SER A 372 -11.49 -13.21 16.36
N GLY A 373 -11.80 -14.51 16.18
CA GLY A 373 -13.14 -15.01 15.88
C GLY A 373 -13.47 -15.13 14.39
N VAL A 374 -12.47 -15.14 13.50
CA VAL A 374 -12.62 -15.30 12.05
C VAL A 374 -12.51 -16.78 11.67
N SER A 375 -13.57 -17.33 11.09
CA SER A 375 -13.58 -18.63 10.43
C SER A 375 -12.77 -18.57 9.14
N LEU A 376 -11.82 -19.49 8.96
CA LEU A 376 -11.04 -19.59 7.72
C LEU A 376 -11.83 -20.24 6.56
N ASP A 377 -12.89 -20.99 6.86
CA ASP A 377 -13.75 -21.61 5.84
C ASP A 377 -14.71 -20.59 5.21
N SER A 378 -15.29 -19.70 6.01
CA SER A 378 -16.33 -18.76 5.55
C SER A 378 -15.77 -17.59 4.72
N PRO A 379 -16.55 -16.99 3.80
CA PRO A 379 -16.10 -15.83 3.01
C PRO A 379 -15.72 -14.62 3.88
N VAL A 380 -14.83 -13.76 3.39
CA VAL A 380 -14.30 -12.60 4.13
C VAL A 380 -14.25 -11.35 3.25
N VAL A 381 -14.59 -10.19 3.84
CA VAL A 381 -14.31 -8.85 3.31
C VAL A 381 -13.49 -8.07 4.35
N ALA A 382 -12.41 -7.42 3.92
CA ALA A 382 -11.55 -6.60 4.76
C ALA A 382 -11.83 -5.10 4.58
N SER A 383 -11.78 -4.32 5.66
CA SER A 383 -11.75 -2.86 5.63
C SER A 383 -10.72 -2.31 6.60
N CYS A 384 -10.49 -1.00 6.56
CA CYS A 384 -9.76 -0.31 7.62
C CYS A 384 -10.26 1.15 7.72
N GLY A 385 -9.36 2.11 7.92
CA GLY A 385 -9.69 3.52 7.74
C GLY A 385 -10.06 3.87 6.28
N THR A 386 -9.34 3.32 5.30
CA THR A 386 -9.28 3.85 3.92
C THR A 386 -8.74 2.84 2.89
N GLY A 387 -9.11 1.55 2.98
CA GLY A 387 -8.65 0.52 2.03
C GLY A 387 -7.16 0.13 2.08
N VAL A 388 -6.26 0.94 2.66
CA VAL A 388 -4.81 0.70 2.69
C VAL A 388 -4.44 -0.48 3.59
N THR A 389 -4.52 -0.34 4.92
CA THR A 389 -4.14 -1.43 5.84
C THR A 389 -5.09 -2.63 5.82
N ALA A 390 -6.26 -2.51 5.18
CA ALA A 390 -7.16 -3.63 4.90
C ALA A 390 -6.46 -4.70 4.03
N CYS A 391 -5.64 -4.26 3.08
CA CYS A 391 -4.87 -5.15 2.21
C CYS A 391 -3.81 -5.97 2.97
N ILE A 392 -3.41 -5.58 4.18
CA ILE A 392 -2.51 -6.38 5.03
C ILE A 392 -3.22 -7.64 5.53
N LEU A 393 -4.51 -7.54 5.88
CA LEU A 393 -5.32 -8.70 6.25
C LEU A 393 -5.62 -9.59 5.03
N ALA A 394 -5.85 -8.99 3.86
CA ALA A 394 -6.02 -9.74 2.61
C ALA A 394 -4.73 -10.46 2.18
N LEU A 395 -3.55 -9.84 2.37
CA LEU A 395 -2.24 -10.47 2.17
C LEU A 395 -2.06 -11.67 3.10
N GLY A 396 -2.40 -11.52 4.38
CA GLY A 396 -2.33 -12.60 5.36
C GLY A 396 -3.26 -13.77 5.03
N LEU A 397 -4.51 -13.48 4.67
CA LEU A 397 -5.47 -14.51 4.26
C LEU A 397 -5.08 -15.17 2.92
N TYR A 398 -4.42 -14.47 2.00
CA TYR A 398 -3.85 -15.08 0.78
C TYR A 398 -2.74 -16.09 1.12
N ARG A 399 -1.88 -15.82 2.12
CA ARG A 399 -0.88 -16.79 2.61
C ARG A 399 -1.56 -18.04 3.19
N LEU A 400 -2.77 -17.93 3.72
CA LEU A 400 -3.62 -19.06 4.13
C LEU A 400 -4.48 -19.66 2.98
N GLY A 401 -4.07 -19.45 1.72
CA GLY A 401 -4.75 -19.95 0.53
C GLY A 401 -6.05 -19.22 0.14
N LYS A 402 -6.50 -18.24 0.91
CA LYS A 402 -7.78 -17.53 0.71
C LYS A 402 -7.60 -16.34 -0.23
N LYS A 403 -7.43 -16.63 -1.53
CA LYS A 403 -6.99 -15.67 -2.57
C LYS A 403 -8.07 -14.67 -3.02
N ASP A 404 -9.32 -14.87 -2.60
CA ASP A 404 -10.54 -14.17 -3.02
C ASP A 404 -11.03 -13.06 -2.07
N VAL A 405 -10.29 -12.77 -0.99
CA VAL A 405 -10.68 -11.77 0.02
C VAL A 405 -10.84 -10.38 -0.59
N ALA A 406 -12.06 -9.87 -0.53
CA ALA A 406 -12.39 -8.55 -1.03
C ALA A 406 -11.96 -7.44 -0.07
N VAL A 407 -11.63 -6.26 -0.60
CA VAL A 407 -11.41 -5.05 0.20
C VAL A 407 -12.58 -4.07 -0.01
N TYR A 408 -13.20 -3.63 1.08
CA TYR A 408 -14.11 -2.50 1.08
C TYR A 408 -13.31 -1.20 1.02
N ASP A 409 -13.29 -0.59 -0.16
CA ASP A 409 -12.29 0.42 -0.52
C ASP A 409 -12.46 1.74 0.25
N GLY A 410 -13.66 2.34 0.17
CA GLY A 410 -14.01 3.55 0.93
C GLY A 410 -13.95 3.37 2.44
N SER A 411 -14.08 2.12 2.92
CA SER A 411 -13.71 1.70 4.27
C SER A 411 -14.41 2.52 5.37
N TRP A 412 -13.83 2.65 6.56
CA TRP A 412 -14.38 3.46 7.64
C TRP A 412 -14.47 4.97 7.31
N THR A 413 -13.73 5.48 6.32
CA THR A 413 -13.86 6.89 5.95
C THR A 413 -15.20 7.15 5.25
N GLU A 414 -15.53 6.38 4.21
CA GLU A 414 -16.84 6.45 3.56
C GLU A 414 -17.97 6.12 4.54
N TRP A 415 -17.82 5.02 5.29
CA TRP A 415 -18.84 4.57 6.24
C TRP A 415 -19.05 5.55 7.39
N GLY A 416 -17.97 6.00 8.04
CA GLY A 416 -18.01 6.85 9.22
C GLY A 416 -18.45 8.28 8.93
N LEU A 417 -18.32 8.77 7.69
CA LEU A 417 -18.84 10.07 7.26
C LEU A 417 -20.35 10.06 6.99
N SER A 418 -20.91 9.00 6.41
CA SER A 418 -22.32 8.96 6.03
C SER A 418 -23.26 8.88 7.23
N SER A 419 -24.10 9.90 7.45
CA SER A 419 -25.10 9.88 8.53
C SER A 419 -26.18 8.79 8.37
N GLN A 420 -26.28 8.17 7.19
CA GLN A 420 -27.26 7.14 6.87
C GLN A 420 -26.78 5.72 7.19
N THR A 421 -25.49 5.51 7.43
CA THR A 421 -24.96 4.19 7.80
C THR A 421 -25.04 3.96 9.31
N PRO A 422 -25.46 2.77 9.76
CA PRO A 422 -25.47 2.43 11.18
C PRO A 422 -24.03 2.23 11.70
N VAL A 423 -23.80 2.57 12.96
CA VAL A 423 -22.51 2.46 13.64
C VAL A 423 -22.68 1.64 14.90
N ALA A 424 -21.80 0.67 15.09
CA ALA A 424 -21.63 -0.02 16.36
C ALA A 424 -20.43 0.57 17.12
N THR A 425 -20.48 0.53 18.44
CA THR A 425 -19.36 0.87 19.34
C THR A 425 -19.29 -0.17 20.45
N ASN A 426 -18.12 -0.32 21.07
CA ASN A 426 -17.94 -1.18 22.24
C ASN A 426 -17.62 -0.32 23.48
N LEU A 427 -18.33 0.80 23.60
CA LEU A 427 -18.22 1.67 24.77
C LEU A 427 -18.81 0.96 26.01
N PRO A 428 -18.19 1.10 27.20
CA PRO A 428 -18.83 0.70 28.45
C PRO A 428 -20.18 1.41 28.63
N ALA A 429 -21.13 0.73 29.27
CA ALA A 429 -22.53 1.16 29.37
C ALA A 429 -22.79 2.43 30.22
N GLU A 430 -21.75 3.15 30.64
CA GLU A 430 -21.83 4.38 31.46
C GLU A 430 -21.62 5.67 30.65
N THR A 431 -21.43 5.58 29.32
CA THR A 431 -21.19 6.76 28.45
C THR A 431 -22.05 6.77 27.17
N ALA A 432 -23.32 6.36 27.29
CA ALA A 432 -24.32 6.36 26.21
C ALA A 432 -25.42 7.41 26.46
#